data_AF-A0A927W8U2-F1
#
_entry.id   AF-A0A927W8U2-F1
#
_cell.length_a   1.000
_cell.length_b   1.000
_cell.length_c   1.000
_cell.angle_alpha   90.00
_cell.angle_beta   90.00
_cell.angle_gamma   90.00
#
_symmetry.space_group_name_H-M   'P 1'
#
loop_
_entity.id
_entity.type
_entity.pdbx_description
1 polymer ?
#
loop_
_entity_poly.entity_id
_entity_poly.type
_entity_poly.pdbx_seq_one_letter_code
_entity_poly.pdbx_strand_id
1 'polypeptide(L)'
;MIALIVGTSEGRVILSHLNKHTDNILVSTATTYGGELLVDYKYKILNDKPLVYEELKALFMKSGVRVIVDASHPYAVQISGTAMKIAKDMGIEYVRYERQSTLDTLPKNDLIIEVPTYEELGEALKDIDGCILNTTGSRNIDKILELKLKNRIVHRVLPSLKVMEEVFALGVRVEDLIFIKGPIGYELNKAFIKEYDGKALITKDSGPQGGTYEKIKAAIDMGIKVFVVERKTMDYGIVFNDEEKLSHYICSNKASSKNK
;
A
#
# COMPACT_ATOMS: atom_id res chain seq x y z
N MET A 1 16.92 17.67 9.58
CA MET A 1 16.97 16.34 8.93
C MET A 1 15.64 16.06 8.24
N ILE A 2 15.59 15.24 7.18
CA ILE A 2 14.34 14.73 6.58
C ILE A 2 14.00 13.39 7.24
N ALA A 3 12.76 13.17 7.66
CA ALA A 3 12.28 11.81 7.94
C ALA A 3 11.52 11.31 6.71
N LEU A 4 11.88 10.14 6.18
CA LEU A 4 11.20 9.49 5.07
C LEU A 4 10.60 8.17 5.55
N ILE A 5 9.27 8.08 5.58
CA ILE A 5 8.56 6.83 5.85
C ILE A 5 8.41 6.08 4.53
N VAL A 6 8.99 4.87 4.44
CA VAL A 6 9.00 4.05 3.23
C VAL A 6 8.14 2.81 3.47
N GLY A 7 7.04 2.70 2.74
CA GLY A 7 6.19 1.50 2.72
C GLY A 7 5.89 0.99 1.31
N THR A 8 6.51 1.58 0.31
CA THR A 8 6.22 1.37 -1.11
C THR A 8 7.50 1.44 -1.95
N SER A 9 7.43 1.01 -3.20
CA SER A 9 8.52 1.15 -4.17
C SER A 9 8.80 2.61 -4.51
N GLU A 10 7.77 3.46 -4.58
CA GLU A 10 7.88 4.89 -4.83
C GLU A 10 8.65 5.60 -3.71
N GLY A 11 8.50 5.15 -2.45
CA GLY A 11 9.34 5.62 -1.35
C GLY A 11 10.84 5.41 -1.59
N ARG A 12 11.24 4.34 -2.30
CA ARG A 12 12.64 4.12 -2.70
C ARG A 12 13.07 5.05 -3.84
N VAL A 13 12.19 5.31 -4.80
CA VAL A 13 12.44 6.28 -5.87
C VAL A 13 12.64 7.68 -5.28
N ILE A 14 11.77 8.09 -4.34
CA ILE A 14 11.91 9.34 -3.59
C ILE A 14 13.25 9.37 -2.85
N LEU A 15 13.63 8.29 -2.15
CA LEU A 15 14.93 8.23 -1.47
C LEU A 15 16.10 8.41 -2.46
N SER A 16 16.05 7.76 -3.62
CA SER A 16 17.05 7.92 -4.70
C SER A 16 17.15 9.38 -5.14
N HIS A 17 16.02 10.04 -5.36
CA HIS A 17 15.98 11.45 -5.75
C HIS A 17 16.55 12.36 -4.66
N LEU A 18 16.17 12.15 -3.39
CA LEU A 18 16.72 12.91 -2.26
C LEU A 18 18.23 12.69 -2.09
N ASN A 19 18.74 11.48 -2.35
CA ASN A 19 20.17 11.15 -2.29
C ASN A 19 21.03 11.89 -3.32
N LYS A 20 20.44 12.44 -4.39
CA LYS A 20 21.13 13.36 -5.30
C LYS A 20 21.51 14.69 -4.62
N HIS A 21 20.87 15.04 -3.51
CA HIS A 21 21.02 16.33 -2.83
C HIS A 21 21.51 16.20 -1.37
N THR A 22 21.20 15.11 -0.67
CA THR A 22 21.51 14.93 0.75
C THR A 22 21.44 13.47 1.19
N ASP A 23 22.29 13.09 2.15
CA ASP A 23 22.23 11.83 2.90
C ASP A 23 21.72 12.01 4.34
N ASN A 24 21.56 13.27 4.79
CA ASN A 24 20.99 13.66 6.08
C ASN A 24 19.47 13.39 6.18
N ILE A 25 19.14 12.10 6.06
CA ILE A 25 17.81 11.51 5.99
C ILE A 25 17.73 10.41 7.06
N LEU A 26 16.64 10.41 7.81
CA LEU A 26 16.20 9.29 8.61
C LEU A 26 15.17 8.52 7.79
N VAL A 27 15.43 7.26 7.50
CA VAL A 27 14.49 6.39 6.79
C VAL A 27 13.80 5.47 7.79
N SER A 28 12.49 5.34 7.66
CA SER A 28 11.67 4.53 8.56
C SER A 28 10.80 3.56 7.77
N THR A 29 10.93 2.26 8.03
CA THR A 29 10.15 1.19 7.42
C THR A 29 9.44 0.39 8.52
N ALA A 30 8.34 -0.28 8.18
CA ALA A 30 7.57 -1.05 9.18
C ALA A 30 8.16 -2.44 9.47
N THR A 31 9.14 -2.90 8.70
CA THR A 31 9.68 -4.27 8.78
C THR A 31 11.18 -4.30 8.44
N THR A 32 11.90 -5.25 9.02
CA THR A 32 13.31 -5.55 8.69
C THR A 32 13.51 -5.81 7.20
N TYR A 33 12.62 -6.57 6.55
CA TYR A 33 12.65 -6.78 5.09
C TYR A 33 12.58 -5.46 4.31
N GLY A 34 11.81 -4.49 4.79
CA GLY A 34 11.76 -3.15 4.18
C GLY A 34 13.12 -2.44 4.26
N GLY A 35 13.82 -2.58 5.38
CA GLY A 35 15.18 -2.08 5.58
C GLY A 35 16.23 -2.75 4.69
N GLU A 36 16.16 -4.07 4.52
CA GLU A 36 17.07 -4.82 3.64
C GLU A 36 17.01 -4.35 2.18
N LEU A 37 15.85 -3.87 1.72
CA LEU A 37 15.68 -3.32 0.37
C LEU A 37 16.32 -1.93 0.18
N LEU A 38 16.93 -1.37 1.23
CA LEU A 38 17.51 -0.03 1.23
C LEU A 38 19.04 -0.03 1.37
N VAL A 39 19.69 -1.20 1.41
CA VAL A 39 21.15 -1.31 1.67
C VAL A 39 22.00 -0.50 0.68
N ASP A 40 21.56 -0.38 -0.57
CA ASP A 40 22.28 0.37 -1.62
C ASP A 40 21.98 1.89 -1.62
N TYR A 41 21.17 2.37 -0.67
CA TYR A 41 20.77 3.78 -0.57
C TYR A 41 21.55 4.51 0.53
N LYS A 42 21.62 5.85 0.43
CA LYS A 42 22.31 6.69 1.41
C LYS A 42 21.33 7.24 2.44
N TYR A 43 21.55 6.96 3.71
CA TYR A 43 20.79 7.54 4.81
C TYR A 43 21.65 7.59 6.07
N LYS A 44 21.31 8.49 6.99
CA LYS A 44 22.03 8.67 8.25
C LYS A 44 21.50 7.78 9.36
N ILE A 45 20.20 7.53 9.37
CA ILE A 45 19.52 6.74 10.41
C ILE A 45 18.50 5.85 9.71
N LEU A 46 18.45 4.57 10.10
CA LEU A 46 17.41 3.63 9.70
C LEU A 46 16.62 3.21 10.94
N ASN A 47 15.30 3.29 10.84
CA ASN A 47 14.37 2.58 11.71
C ASN A 47 13.66 1.51 10.87
N ASP A 48 13.85 0.24 11.22
CA ASP A 48 13.24 -0.91 10.57
C ASP A 48 12.23 -1.64 11.48
N LYS A 49 11.83 -0.97 12.56
CA LYS A 49 10.87 -1.43 13.57
C LYS A 49 9.48 -0.83 13.35
N PRO A 50 8.43 -1.45 13.91
CA PRO A 50 7.07 -0.94 13.85
C PRO A 50 6.98 0.54 14.26
N LEU A 51 6.12 1.26 13.56
CA LEU A 51 6.05 2.72 13.62
C LEU A 51 5.11 3.16 14.74
N VAL A 52 5.56 3.03 15.98
CA VAL A 52 4.82 3.38 17.20
C VAL A 52 4.99 4.87 17.51
N TYR A 53 3.91 5.55 17.87
CA TYR A 53 3.86 7.01 18.04
C TYR A 53 4.96 7.59 18.94
N GLU A 54 5.06 7.12 20.19
CA GLU A 54 6.00 7.68 21.17
C GLU A 54 7.46 7.45 20.77
N GLU A 55 7.78 6.24 20.31
CA GLU A 55 9.13 5.88 19.86
C GLU A 55 9.55 6.69 18.63
N LEU A 56 8.64 6.82 17.66
CA LEU A 56 8.89 7.54 16.42
C LEU A 56 9.03 9.05 16.68
N LYS A 57 8.19 9.61 17.55
CA LYS A 57 8.27 11.02 17.96
C LYS A 57 9.59 11.31 18.67
N ALA A 58 9.97 10.48 19.64
CA ALA A 58 11.24 10.63 20.36
C ALA A 58 12.44 10.55 19.41
N LEU A 59 12.42 9.61 18.47
CA LEU A 59 13.45 9.46 17.45
C LEU A 59 13.53 10.68 16.54
N PHE A 60 12.40 11.21 16.07
CA PHE A 60 12.35 12.38 15.19
C PHE A 60 12.84 13.65 15.90
N MET A 61 12.45 13.85 17.17
CA MET A 61 12.94 14.96 17.99
C MET A 61 14.46 14.87 18.21
N LYS A 62 14.97 13.72 18.66
CA LYS A 62 16.40 13.50 18.90
C LYS A 62 17.24 13.71 17.65
N SER A 63 16.72 13.34 16.49
CA SER A 63 17.43 13.42 15.21
C SER A 63 17.32 14.80 14.53
N GLY A 64 16.58 15.74 15.12
CA GLY A 64 16.37 17.08 14.57
C GLY A 64 15.63 17.05 13.23
N VAL A 65 14.62 16.19 13.12
CA VAL A 65 13.72 16.15 11.95
C VAL A 65 13.00 17.49 11.82
N ARG A 66 12.91 18.00 10.58
CA ARG A 66 12.27 19.29 10.25
C ARG A 66 11.14 19.15 9.24
N VAL A 67 11.04 18.00 8.58
CA VAL A 67 9.98 17.65 7.64
C VAL A 67 9.83 16.14 7.63
N ILE A 68 8.58 15.68 7.59
CA ILE A 68 8.21 14.28 7.41
C ILE A 68 7.70 14.11 5.98
N VAL A 69 8.35 13.22 5.23
CA VAL A 69 7.88 12.73 3.95
C VAL A 69 7.28 11.35 4.17
N ASP A 70 5.99 11.22 3.92
CA ASP A 70 5.25 9.98 4.08
C ASP A 70 5.00 9.32 2.72
N ALA A 71 5.79 8.29 2.40
CA ALA A 71 5.62 7.41 1.26
C ALA A 71 5.20 5.99 1.70
N SER A 72 4.46 5.89 2.81
CA SER A 72 3.81 4.64 3.22
C SER A 72 2.72 4.22 2.23
N HIS A 73 2.31 2.95 2.29
CA HIS A 73 1.29 2.42 1.38
C HIS A 73 -0.03 3.21 1.50
N PRO A 74 -0.80 3.44 0.41
CA PRO A 74 -2.06 4.20 0.47
C PRO A 74 -3.06 3.69 1.52
N TYR A 75 -3.11 2.37 1.71
CA TYR A 75 -3.95 1.73 2.73
C TYR A 75 -3.37 1.75 4.16
N ALA A 76 -2.20 2.36 4.39
CA ALA A 76 -1.53 2.42 5.69
C ALA A 76 -1.95 3.65 6.51
N VAL A 77 -3.26 3.89 6.61
CA VAL A 77 -3.85 5.09 7.23
C VAL A 77 -3.37 5.32 8.67
N GLN A 78 -3.20 4.25 9.45
CA GLN A 78 -2.75 4.36 10.84
C GLN A 78 -1.37 5.02 10.98
N ILE A 79 -0.40 4.66 10.13
CA ILE A 79 0.91 5.29 10.18
C ILE A 79 0.84 6.72 9.65
N SER A 80 0.10 6.98 8.58
CA SER A 80 -0.03 8.36 8.11
C SER A 80 -0.66 9.26 9.16
N GLY A 81 -1.70 8.81 9.88
CA GLY A 81 -2.30 9.55 10.99
C GLY A 81 -1.33 9.76 12.16
N THR A 82 -0.51 8.75 12.46
CA THR A 82 0.57 8.84 13.45
C THR A 82 1.60 9.91 13.04
N ALA A 83 2.06 9.88 11.79
CA ALA A 83 3.05 10.80 11.26
C ALA A 83 2.52 12.25 11.20
N MET A 84 1.26 12.45 10.79
CA MET A 84 0.60 13.75 10.83
C MET A 84 0.49 14.30 12.24
N LYS A 85 0.11 13.45 13.22
CA LYS A 85 0.04 13.85 14.63
C LYS A 85 1.42 14.26 15.15
N ILE A 86 2.47 13.50 14.83
CA ILE A 86 3.85 13.86 15.19
C ILE A 86 4.26 15.19 14.56
N ALA A 87 3.96 15.39 13.27
CA ALA A 87 4.28 16.63 12.56
C ALA A 87 3.63 17.84 13.25
N LYS A 88 2.35 17.73 13.59
CA LYS A 88 1.59 18.75 14.33
C LYS A 88 2.20 19.02 15.70
N ASP A 89 2.48 17.99 16.48
CA ASP A 89 3.05 18.09 17.82
C ASP A 89 4.45 18.72 17.82
N MET A 90 5.24 18.48 16.78
CA MET A 90 6.58 19.03 16.63
C MET A 90 6.60 20.40 15.92
N GLY A 91 5.47 20.86 15.38
CA GLY A 91 5.39 22.07 14.57
C GLY A 91 6.21 22.00 13.28
N ILE A 92 6.29 20.82 12.65
CA ILE A 92 7.05 20.58 11.42
C ILE A 92 6.14 20.23 10.25
N GLU A 93 6.67 20.37 9.04
CA GLU A 93 5.91 20.08 7.81
C GLU A 93 5.70 18.56 7.63
N TYR A 94 4.52 18.20 7.17
CA TYR A 94 4.16 16.86 6.72
C TYR A 94 3.84 16.91 5.22
N VAL A 95 4.49 16.06 4.45
CA VAL A 95 4.31 15.94 3.01
C VAL A 95 3.99 14.50 2.68
N ARG A 96 2.87 14.27 2.01
CA ARG A 96 2.40 12.94 1.60
C ARG A 96 2.76 12.68 0.14
N TYR A 97 3.35 11.52 -0.13
CA TYR A 97 3.28 10.94 -1.46
C TYR A 97 2.08 10.01 -1.54
N GLU A 98 1.19 10.25 -2.50
CA GLU A 98 0.10 9.35 -2.82
C GLU A 98 -0.01 9.17 -4.32
N ARG A 99 0.31 7.95 -4.77
CA ARG A 99 0.19 7.57 -6.18
C ARG A 99 -1.26 7.72 -6.66
N GLN A 100 -1.42 8.18 -7.90
CA GLN A 100 -2.71 8.28 -8.56
C GLN A 100 -3.45 6.93 -8.59
N SER A 101 -4.79 6.96 -8.55
CA SER A 101 -5.59 5.75 -8.63
C SER A 101 -5.51 5.14 -10.03
N THR A 102 -5.41 3.81 -10.10
CA THR A 102 -5.47 3.12 -11.40
C THR A 102 -6.85 3.27 -12.03
N LEU A 103 -7.89 3.39 -11.21
CA LEU A 103 -9.27 3.51 -11.66
C LEU A 103 -9.50 4.81 -12.44
N ASP A 104 -8.83 5.90 -12.05
CA ASP A 104 -8.90 7.20 -12.74
C ASP A 104 -8.41 7.12 -14.19
N THR A 105 -7.55 6.15 -14.49
CA THR A 105 -6.93 5.96 -15.81
C THR A 105 -7.64 4.92 -16.66
N LEU A 106 -8.52 4.12 -16.06
CA LEU A 106 -9.23 3.06 -16.76
C LEU A 106 -10.51 3.62 -17.42
N PRO A 107 -10.88 3.14 -18.62
CA PRO A 107 -12.19 3.42 -19.17
C PRO A 107 -13.28 2.92 -18.23
N LYS A 108 -14.39 3.67 -18.13
CA LYS A 108 -15.57 3.22 -17.39
C LYS A 108 -16.04 1.86 -17.92
N ASN A 109 -16.30 0.93 -17.01
CA ASN A 109 -16.71 -0.43 -17.35
C ASN A 109 -17.60 -0.99 -16.23
N ASP A 110 -18.77 -1.51 -16.57
CA ASP A 110 -19.77 -2.01 -15.60
C ASP A 110 -19.31 -3.25 -14.82
N LEU A 111 -18.22 -3.89 -15.26
CA LEU A 111 -17.58 -4.99 -14.53
C LEU A 111 -16.70 -4.48 -13.38
N ILE A 112 -16.37 -3.19 -13.32
CA ILE A 112 -15.60 -2.59 -12.22
C ILE A 112 -16.58 -2.01 -11.21
N ILE A 113 -16.56 -2.55 -10.00
CA ILE A 113 -17.43 -2.13 -8.89
C ILE A 113 -16.55 -1.63 -7.76
N GLU A 114 -16.60 -0.32 -7.49
CA GLU A 114 -15.93 0.28 -6.34
C GLU A 114 -16.76 0.02 -5.08
N VAL A 115 -16.11 -0.48 -4.02
CA VAL A 115 -16.74 -0.78 -2.74
C VAL A 115 -16.00 -0.04 -1.62
N PRO A 116 -16.61 0.99 -1.02
CA PRO A 116 -16.01 1.78 0.06
C PRO A 116 -15.64 0.98 1.31
N THR A 117 -16.42 -0.06 1.62
CA THR A 117 -16.34 -0.81 2.88
C THR A 117 -16.37 -2.32 2.66
N TYR A 118 -15.95 -3.10 3.67
CA TYR A 118 -16.03 -4.56 3.62
C TYR A 118 -17.47 -5.04 3.76
N GLU A 119 -18.30 -4.27 4.46
CA GLU A 119 -19.73 -4.46 4.60
C GLU A 119 -20.43 -4.35 3.24
N GLU A 120 -20.15 -3.28 2.48
CA GLU A 120 -20.66 -3.10 1.11
C GLU A 120 -20.10 -4.14 0.14
N LEU A 121 -18.83 -4.55 0.31
CA LEU A 121 -18.28 -5.69 -0.42
C LEU A 121 -19.10 -6.96 -0.18
N GLY A 122 -19.50 -7.23 1.07
CA GLY A 122 -20.32 -8.38 1.42
C GLY A 122 -21.69 -8.36 0.72
N GLU A 123 -22.38 -7.22 0.73
CA GLU A 123 -23.65 -7.05 0.02
C GLU A 123 -23.50 -7.24 -1.49
N ALA A 124 -22.49 -6.62 -2.09
CA ALA A 124 -22.27 -6.67 -3.54
C ALA A 124 -21.86 -8.07 -4.06
N LEU A 125 -21.30 -8.92 -3.18
CA LEU A 125 -20.91 -10.28 -3.52
C LEU A 125 -22.05 -11.31 -3.39
N LYS A 126 -23.20 -10.97 -2.79
CA LYS A 126 -24.33 -11.91 -2.62
C LYS A 126 -24.88 -12.45 -3.95
N ASP A 127 -24.81 -11.62 -4.99
CA ASP A 127 -25.29 -11.94 -6.34
C ASP A 127 -24.27 -12.72 -7.17
N ILE A 128 -23.08 -12.99 -6.63
CA ILE A 128 -22.08 -13.82 -7.29
C ILE A 128 -22.34 -15.28 -6.92
N ASP A 129 -22.51 -16.11 -7.93
CA ASP A 129 -22.49 -17.57 -7.77
C ASP A 129 -21.13 -18.12 -8.23
N GLY A 130 -20.53 -19.04 -7.47
CA GLY A 130 -19.22 -19.63 -7.77
C GLY A 130 -18.02 -19.02 -7.04
N CYS A 131 -16.80 -19.33 -7.52
CA CYS A 131 -15.55 -19.02 -6.83
C CYS A 131 -15.19 -17.53 -6.91
N ILE A 132 -14.67 -16.97 -5.82
CA ILE A 132 -14.18 -15.59 -5.75
C ILE A 132 -12.67 -15.60 -5.53
N LEU A 133 -11.94 -14.83 -6.33
CA LEU A 133 -10.51 -14.66 -6.16
C LEU A 133 -10.22 -13.42 -5.32
N ASN A 134 -9.63 -13.61 -4.14
CA ASN A 134 -9.17 -12.50 -3.30
C ASN A 134 -7.70 -12.17 -3.59
N THR A 135 -7.47 -10.96 -4.11
CA THR A 135 -6.13 -10.43 -4.41
C THR A 135 -5.74 -9.25 -3.54
N THR A 136 -6.43 -9.04 -2.41
CA THR A 136 -6.19 -7.93 -1.47
C THR A 136 -5.07 -8.19 -0.45
N GLY A 137 -4.43 -9.36 -0.52
CA GLY A 137 -3.39 -9.84 0.41
C GLY A 137 -3.97 -10.49 1.68
N SER A 138 -3.10 -10.78 2.65
CA SER A 138 -3.47 -11.49 3.90
C SER A 138 -4.15 -10.61 4.95
N ARG A 139 -3.82 -9.30 4.98
CA ARG A 139 -4.17 -8.39 6.09
C ARG A 139 -5.65 -8.23 6.42
N ASN A 140 -6.54 -8.54 5.48
CA ASN A 140 -7.99 -8.36 5.66
C ASN A 140 -8.75 -9.67 5.33
N ILE A 141 -8.08 -10.82 5.41
CA ILE A 141 -8.75 -12.11 5.19
C ILE A 141 -9.77 -12.36 6.28
N ASP A 142 -9.44 -12.07 7.53
CA ASP A 142 -10.35 -12.04 8.68
C ASP A 142 -11.67 -11.32 8.35
N LYS A 143 -11.60 -10.10 7.82
CA LYS A 143 -12.79 -9.31 7.45
C LYS A 143 -13.60 -9.98 6.35
N ILE A 144 -12.96 -10.61 5.37
CA ILE A 144 -13.65 -11.34 4.30
C ILE A 144 -14.35 -12.58 4.88
N LEU A 145 -13.71 -13.29 5.80
CA LEU A 145 -14.29 -14.47 6.46
C LEU A 145 -15.48 -14.07 7.34
N GLU A 146 -15.43 -12.91 7.99
CA GLU A 146 -16.54 -12.36 8.79
C GLU A 146 -17.81 -12.07 7.97
N LEU A 147 -17.69 -11.85 6.65
CA LEU A 147 -18.83 -11.68 5.75
C LEU A 147 -19.66 -12.97 5.58
N LYS A 148 -19.12 -14.13 5.99
CA LYS A 148 -19.79 -15.45 5.93
C LYS A 148 -20.41 -15.74 4.56
N LEU A 149 -19.67 -15.42 3.50
CA LEU A 149 -20.10 -15.66 2.13
C LEU A 149 -20.26 -17.17 1.87
N LYS A 150 -21.28 -17.53 1.09
CA LYS A 150 -21.51 -18.93 0.64
C LYS A 150 -20.45 -19.40 -0.37
N ASN A 151 -19.76 -18.45 -1.00
CA ASN A 151 -18.81 -18.68 -2.07
C ASN A 151 -17.52 -19.31 -1.56
N ARG A 152 -16.90 -20.18 -2.35
CA ARG A 152 -15.50 -20.53 -2.18
C ARG A 152 -14.64 -19.29 -2.46
N ILE A 153 -13.70 -18.97 -1.59
CA ILE A 153 -12.80 -17.82 -1.78
C ILE A 153 -11.36 -18.33 -1.82
N VAL A 154 -10.65 -18.00 -2.89
CA VAL A 154 -9.23 -18.34 -3.05
C VAL A 154 -8.39 -17.11 -2.78
N HIS A 155 -7.55 -17.18 -1.76
CA HIS A 155 -6.77 -16.06 -1.26
C HIS A 155 -5.34 -16.11 -1.80
N ARG A 156 -4.95 -15.03 -2.49
CA ARG A 156 -3.57 -14.85 -2.97
C ARG A 156 -2.76 -14.04 -1.96
N VAL A 157 -1.74 -14.65 -1.38
CA VAL A 157 -0.96 -14.08 -0.27
C VAL A 157 0.55 -14.24 -0.48
N LEU A 158 1.33 -13.43 0.23
CA LEU A 158 2.80 -13.46 0.14
C LEU A 158 3.34 -14.77 0.76
N PRO A 159 4.36 -15.41 0.15
CA PRO A 159 4.98 -16.62 0.69
C PRO A 159 5.95 -16.28 1.84
N SER A 160 5.43 -15.88 3.00
CA SER A 160 6.24 -15.68 4.22
C SER A 160 5.71 -16.52 5.37
N LEU A 161 6.61 -16.97 6.27
CA LEU A 161 6.25 -17.80 7.44
C LEU A 161 5.16 -17.15 8.27
N LYS A 162 5.33 -15.87 8.62
CA LYS A 162 4.33 -15.10 9.35
C LYS A 162 2.95 -15.09 8.66
N VAL A 163 2.91 -14.86 7.35
CA VAL A 163 1.64 -14.84 6.60
C VAL A 163 1.01 -16.23 6.56
N MET A 164 1.81 -17.28 6.37
CA MET A 164 1.33 -18.67 6.41
C MET A 164 0.70 -19.01 7.77
N GLU A 165 1.38 -18.70 8.87
CA GLU A 165 0.87 -18.90 10.23
C GLU A 165 -0.45 -18.14 10.47
N GLU A 166 -0.51 -16.87 10.06
CA GLU A 166 -1.71 -16.03 10.21
C GLU A 166 -2.90 -16.61 9.44
N VAL A 167 -2.74 -17.01 8.16
CA VAL A 167 -3.87 -17.53 7.36
C VAL A 167 -4.32 -18.92 7.81
N PHE A 168 -3.42 -19.77 8.28
CA PHE A 168 -3.80 -21.08 8.83
C PHE A 168 -4.49 -20.95 10.20
N ALA A 169 -4.08 -20.00 11.03
CA ALA A 169 -4.77 -19.70 12.29
C ALA A 169 -6.21 -19.20 12.07
N LEU A 170 -6.48 -18.54 10.94
CA LEU A 170 -7.82 -18.15 10.50
C LEU A 170 -8.66 -19.33 9.95
N GLY A 171 -8.08 -20.53 9.84
CA GLY A 171 -8.77 -21.72 9.34
C GLY A 171 -8.93 -21.77 7.82
N VAL A 172 -8.18 -20.97 7.07
CA VAL A 172 -8.21 -21.00 5.60
C VAL A 172 -7.61 -22.32 5.11
N ARG A 173 -8.33 -23.03 4.25
CA ARG A 173 -7.91 -24.33 3.71
C ARG A 173 -6.73 -24.16 2.75
N VAL A 174 -5.81 -25.13 2.74
CA VAL A 174 -4.63 -25.11 1.85
C VAL A 174 -5.04 -24.99 0.38
N GLU A 175 -6.11 -25.67 -0.03
CA GLU A 175 -6.65 -25.63 -1.40
C GLU A 175 -7.23 -24.26 -1.82
N ASP A 176 -7.43 -23.36 -0.86
CA ASP A 176 -7.95 -22.01 -1.05
C ASP A 176 -6.84 -20.95 -0.95
N LEU A 177 -5.58 -21.36 -0.99
CA LEU A 177 -4.42 -20.47 -0.85
C LEU A 177 -3.49 -20.53 -2.07
N ILE A 178 -3.08 -19.35 -2.53
CA ILE A 178 -2.02 -19.17 -3.53
C ILE A 178 -0.90 -18.36 -2.90
N PHE A 179 0.22 -19.00 -2.60
CA PHE A 179 1.42 -18.34 -2.08
C PHE A 179 2.31 -17.87 -3.22
N ILE A 180 2.30 -16.57 -3.50
CA ILE A 180 3.06 -15.99 -4.62
C ILE A 180 3.45 -14.54 -4.35
N LYS A 181 4.66 -14.15 -4.75
CA LYS A 181 5.15 -12.77 -4.67
C LYS A 181 4.83 -12.04 -5.98
N GLY A 182 4.11 -10.93 -5.89
CA GLY A 182 3.85 -10.03 -7.02
C GLY A 182 4.94 -8.97 -7.25
N PRO A 183 4.75 -8.05 -8.22
CA PRO A 183 3.55 -7.88 -9.07
C PRO A 183 3.35 -9.04 -10.06
N ILE A 184 2.10 -9.29 -10.44
CA ILE A 184 1.71 -10.44 -11.29
C ILE A 184 1.15 -9.90 -12.61
N GLY A 185 1.71 -10.39 -13.71
CA GLY A 185 1.33 -9.96 -15.06
C GLY A 185 -0.06 -10.43 -15.49
N TYR A 186 -0.57 -9.82 -16.56
CA TYR A 186 -1.90 -10.06 -17.13
C TYR A 186 -2.19 -11.55 -17.41
N GLU A 187 -1.28 -12.26 -18.08
CA GLU A 187 -1.50 -13.67 -18.47
C GLU A 187 -1.63 -14.59 -17.26
N LEU A 188 -0.84 -14.37 -16.22
CA LEU A 188 -0.92 -15.18 -15.01
C LEU A 188 -2.19 -14.87 -14.19
N ASN A 189 -2.67 -13.61 -14.19
CA ASN A 189 -3.98 -13.30 -13.62
C ASN A 189 -5.10 -14.02 -14.37
N LYS A 190 -5.05 -14.08 -15.71
CA LYS A 190 -6.03 -14.86 -16.50
C LYS A 190 -5.94 -16.35 -16.22
N ALA A 191 -4.73 -16.89 -16.08
CA ALA A 191 -4.54 -18.28 -15.72
C ALA A 191 -5.17 -18.59 -14.36
N PHE A 192 -5.01 -17.74 -13.35
CA PHE A 192 -5.69 -17.92 -12.06
C PHE A 192 -7.21 -17.85 -12.17
N ILE A 193 -7.75 -16.92 -12.96
CA ILE A 193 -9.21 -16.83 -13.19
C ILE A 193 -9.73 -18.14 -13.81
N LYS A 194 -9.01 -18.69 -14.80
CA LYS A 194 -9.40 -19.94 -15.47
C LYS A 194 -9.26 -21.16 -14.57
N GLU A 195 -8.12 -21.31 -13.90
CA GLU A 195 -7.78 -22.49 -13.10
C GLU A 195 -8.77 -22.70 -11.94
N TYR A 196 -9.18 -21.60 -11.30
CA TYR A 196 -10.09 -21.65 -10.15
C TYR A 196 -11.56 -21.42 -10.51
N ASP A 197 -11.89 -21.35 -11.80
CA ASP A 197 -13.22 -20.96 -12.30
C ASP A 197 -13.77 -19.70 -11.59
N GLY A 198 -12.90 -18.69 -11.47
CA GLY A 198 -13.21 -17.45 -10.75
C GLY A 198 -14.33 -16.69 -11.44
N LYS A 199 -15.36 -16.31 -10.67
CA LYS A 199 -16.54 -15.55 -11.12
C LYS A 199 -16.52 -14.09 -10.68
N ALA A 200 -15.68 -13.78 -9.70
CA ALA A 200 -15.37 -12.43 -9.28
C ALA A 200 -13.94 -12.31 -8.77
N LEU A 201 -13.40 -11.09 -8.84
CA LEU A 201 -12.09 -10.73 -8.34
C LEU A 201 -12.23 -9.62 -7.29
N ILE A 202 -11.82 -9.87 -6.05
CA ILE A 202 -11.69 -8.82 -5.03
C ILE A 202 -10.26 -8.27 -5.14
N THR A 203 -10.13 -6.95 -5.27
CA THR A 203 -8.82 -6.30 -5.32
C THR A 203 -8.81 -4.98 -4.57
N LYS A 204 -7.60 -4.44 -4.44
CA LYS A 204 -7.33 -3.09 -3.94
C LYS A 204 -6.67 -2.31 -5.06
N ASP A 205 -6.99 -1.03 -5.16
CA ASP A 205 -6.22 -0.16 -6.02
C ASP A 205 -4.90 0.17 -5.34
N SER A 206 -3.88 -0.66 -5.53
CA SER A 206 -2.51 -0.38 -5.11
C SER A 206 -1.73 0.49 -6.12
N GLY A 207 -2.42 1.11 -7.09
CA GLY A 207 -1.81 1.88 -8.18
C GLY A 207 -1.05 1.02 -9.21
N PRO A 208 -0.43 1.66 -10.22
CA PRO A 208 0.20 0.97 -11.35
C PRO A 208 1.29 -0.02 -10.92
N GLN A 209 2.18 0.38 -10.00
CA GLN A 209 3.27 -0.49 -9.53
C GLN A 209 2.76 -1.71 -8.71
N GLY A 210 1.51 -1.69 -8.25
CA GLY A 210 0.86 -2.80 -7.53
C GLY A 210 0.27 -3.87 -8.45
N GLY A 211 0.40 -3.73 -9.77
CA GLY A 211 -0.18 -4.63 -10.76
C GLY A 211 -1.71 -4.54 -10.82
N THR A 212 -2.30 -3.40 -10.40
CA THR A 212 -3.76 -3.22 -10.37
C THR A 212 -4.35 -3.24 -11.77
N TYR A 213 -3.66 -2.63 -12.73
CA TYR A 213 -4.08 -2.61 -14.12
C TYR A 213 -4.21 -4.03 -14.69
N GLU A 214 -3.19 -4.86 -14.52
CA GLU A 214 -3.14 -6.23 -15.05
C GLU A 214 -4.24 -7.12 -14.47
N LYS A 215 -4.53 -6.96 -13.17
CA LYS A 215 -5.62 -7.68 -12.48
C LYS A 215 -6.98 -7.28 -13.05
N ILE A 216 -7.27 -5.97 -13.12
CA ILE A 216 -8.56 -5.46 -13.60
C ILE A 216 -8.74 -5.80 -15.08
N LYS A 217 -7.72 -5.59 -15.91
CA LYS A 217 -7.75 -5.94 -17.32
C LYS A 217 -8.00 -7.44 -17.54
N ALA A 218 -7.32 -8.31 -16.78
CA ALA A 218 -7.56 -9.75 -16.84
C ALA A 218 -9.00 -10.12 -16.46
N ALA A 219 -9.56 -9.50 -15.42
CA ALA A 219 -10.94 -9.72 -15.01
C ALA A 219 -11.94 -9.30 -16.10
N ILE A 220 -11.78 -8.11 -16.67
CA ILE A 220 -12.62 -7.58 -17.76
C ILE A 220 -12.56 -8.49 -18.99
N ASP A 221 -11.36 -8.85 -19.44
CA ASP A 221 -11.17 -9.68 -20.63
C ASP A 221 -11.69 -11.12 -20.42
N MET A 222 -11.80 -11.57 -19.17
CA MET A 222 -12.41 -12.85 -18.79
C MET A 222 -13.92 -12.74 -18.50
N GLY A 223 -14.50 -11.54 -18.58
CA GLY A 223 -15.93 -11.29 -18.38
C GLY A 223 -16.40 -11.42 -16.92
N ILE A 224 -15.50 -11.26 -15.94
CA ILE A 224 -15.84 -11.39 -14.52
C ILE A 224 -15.87 -10.02 -13.83
N LYS A 225 -16.70 -9.88 -12.80
CA LYS A 225 -16.76 -8.65 -12.00
C LYS A 225 -15.50 -8.48 -11.16
N VAL A 226 -14.97 -7.26 -11.09
CA VAL A 226 -13.89 -6.88 -10.19
C VAL A 226 -14.41 -5.90 -9.15
N PHE A 227 -14.30 -6.29 -7.88
CA PHE A 227 -14.67 -5.49 -6.73
C PHE A 227 -13.42 -4.82 -6.18
N VAL A 228 -13.35 -3.49 -6.29
CA VAL A 228 -12.20 -2.71 -5.86
C VAL A 228 -12.51 -2.07 -4.53
N VAL A 229 -11.88 -2.58 -3.46
CA VAL A 229 -12.04 -2.01 -2.12
C VAL A 229 -11.33 -0.67 -2.07
N GLU A 230 -12.09 0.41 -1.85
CA GLU A 230 -11.54 1.77 -1.88
C GLU A 230 -10.46 2.00 -0.82
N ARG A 231 -9.58 2.95 -1.10
CA ARG A 231 -8.59 3.43 -0.15
C ARG A 231 -9.32 4.34 0.85
N LYS A 232 -9.13 4.11 2.15
CA LYS A 232 -9.49 5.12 3.15
C LYS A 232 -8.59 6.34 2.95
N THR A 233 -9.16 7.48 2.58
CA THR A 233 -8.45 8.75 2.41
C THR A 233 -8.49 9.57 3.71
N MET A 234 -7.46 10.38 3.94
CA MET A 234 -7.46 11.43 4.97
C MET A 234 -7.10 12.77 4.32
N ASP A 235 -7.44 13.88 4.97
CA ASP A 235 -6.91 15.18 4.58
C ASP A 235 -5.43 15.27 5.01
N TYR A 236 -4.54 14.96 4.07
CA TYR A 236 -3.09 14.94 4.28
C TYR A 236 -2.44 16.33 4.15
N GLY A 237 -3.20 17.39 3.82
CA GLY A 237 -2.66 18.71 3.52
C GLY A 237 -1.85 18.72 2.22
N ILE A 238 -0.52 18.62 2.31
CA ILE A 238 0.37 18.69 1.14
C ILE A 238 0.56 17.29 0.55
N VAL A 239 0.00 17.08 -0.65
CA VAL A 239 0.05 15.79 -1.36
C VAL A 239 0.71 15.95 -2.72
N PHE A 240 1.61 15.03 -3.04
CA PHE A 240 2.17 14.85 -4.38
C PHE A 240 1.88 13.45 -4.90
N ASN A 241 1.64 13.34 -6.20
CA ASN A 241 1.49 12.07 -6.93
C ASN A 241 2.67 11.79 -7.88
N ASP A 242 3.73 12.60 -7.78
CA ASP A 242 4.92 12.55 -8.62
C ASP A 242 6.16 12.66 -7.73
N GLU A 243 7.02 11.64 -7.81
CA GLU A 243 8.20 11.48 -6.96
C GLU A 243 9.24 12.59 -7.22
N GLU A 244 9.38 13.06 -8.46
CA GLU A 244 10.32 14.12 -8.79
C GLU A 244 9.85 15.46 -8.25
N LYS A 245 8.56 15.82 -8.46
CA LYS A 245 8.00 17.08 -7.94
C LYS A 245 8.06 17.13 -6.42
N LEU A 246 7.75 16.02 -5.75
CA LEU A 246 7.89 15.93 -4.29
C LEU A 246 9.34 16.16 -3.87
N SER A 247 10.30 15.43 -4.45
CA SER A 247 11.71 15.57 -4.08
C SER A 247 12.23 16.98 -4.33
N HIS A 248 11.83 17.63 -5.42
CA HIS A 248 12.16 19.02 -5.69
C HIS A 248 11.59 19.96 -4.62
N TYR A 249 10.32 19.81 -4.24
CA TYR A 249 9.69 20.61 -3.18
C TYR A 249 10.45 20.52 -1.85
N ILE A 250 10.81 19.31 -1.45
CA ILE A 250 11.56 19.06 -0.20
C ILE A 250 12.96 19.67 -0.25
N CYS A 251 13.62 19.63 -1.41
CA CYS A 251 14.95 20.20 -1.59
C CYS A 251 14.94 21.72 -1.72
N SER A 252 13.92 22.32 -2.36
CA SER A 252 13.81 23.77 -2.55
C SER A 252 13.46 24.51 -1.26
N ASN A 253 12.59 23.95 -0.41
CA ASN A 253 12.23 24.56 0.87
C ASN A 253 13.41 24.67 1.85
N LYS A 254 14.48 23.88 1.67
CA LYS A 254 15.73 24.02 2.45
C LYS A 254 16.59 25.22 2.05
N ALA A 255 16.44 25.76 0.83
CA ALA A 255 17.18 26.95 0.41
C ALA A 255 16.69 28.21 1.14
N SER A 256 15.39 28.28 1.42
CA SER A 256 14.76 29.43 2.09
C SER A 256 15.00 29.48 3.60
N SER A 257 15.27 28.34 4.25
CA SER A 257 15.55 28.29 5.70
C SER A 257 17.01 28.54 6.08
N LYS A 258 17.91 28.79 5.11
CA LYS A 258 19.29 29.20 5.35
C LYS A 258 19.49 30.73 5.37
N ASN A 259 18.44 31.49 5.03
CA ASN A 259 18.46 32.95 4.96
C ASN A 259 17.63 33.64 6.08
N LYS A 260 17.39 32.95 7.20
CA LYS A 260 16.79 33.53 8.41
C LYS A 260 17.61 33.19 9.63
#